data_AF-A0A195CKU6-F1
#
_entry.id   AF-A0A195CKU6-F1
#
_cell.length_a   1.000
_cell.length_b   1.000
_cell.length_c   1.000
_cell.angle_alpha   90.00
_cell.angle_beta   90.00
_cell.angle_gamma   90.00
#
_symmetry.space_group_name_H-M   'P 1'
#
loop_
_entity.id
_entity.type
_entity.pdbx_description
1 polymer ?
#
loop_
_entity_poly.entity_id
_entity_poly.type
_entity_poly.pdbx_seq_one_letter_code
_entity_poly.pdbx_strand_id
1 'polypeptide(L)'
;MELKCTVQTYAWGKLGMNSIVASLIKSANADFVVDEQKTYAELWMGTHENGPSYLKDTDIPLHKYIQENTEALGNNVAQTFCSNLPFLFKVLSINKALSIQVHPNKLVLPPGQSSYNLKPRNSASILLIVNGKAKISSKICSRGSVLFIPANDEVEIKVLCDCHPMLMFQAFSNV
;
A
#
# COMPACT_ATOMS: atom_id res chain seq x y z
N MET A 1 -0.97 -15.48 22.33
CA MET A 1 -1.53 -15.93 21.05
C MET A 1 -0.46 -15.75 19.99
N GLU A 2 0.07 -16.85 19.46
CA GLU A 2 1.13 -16.82 18.43
C GLU A 2 0.54 -16.83 17.01
N LEU A 3 1.28 -16.25 16.06
CA LEU A 3 0.86 -16.17 14.66
C LEU A 3 1.78 -16.96 13.74
N LYS A 4 1.19 -17.75 12.84
CA LYS A 4 1.84 -18.24 11.61
C LYS A 4 1.73 -17.15 10.54
N CYS A 5 2.86 -16.55 10.20
CA CYS A 5 2.96 -15.39 9.33
C CYS A 5 3.38 -15.77 7.91
N THR A 6 3.13 -14.89 6.94
CA THR A 6 3.42 -15.17 5.52
C THR A 6 4.80 -14.66 5.11
N VAL A 7 5.50 -15.44 4.30
CA VAL A 7 6.83 -15.12 3.77
C VAL A 7 6.73 -14.78 2.30
N GLN A 8 7.34 -13.67 1.89
CA GLN A 8 7.51 -13.33 0.48
C GLN A 8 8.96 -13.58 0.07
N THR A 9 9.15 -14.28 -1.05
CA THR A 9 10.46 -14.73 -1.54
C THR A 9 10.88 -13.96 -2.78
N TYR A 10 10.86 -12.63 -2.70
CA TYR A 10 11.21 -11.75 -3.80
C TYR A 10 12.71 -11.81 -4.11
N ALA A 11 13.07 -11.72 -5.39
CA ALA A 11 14.44 -11.90 -5.90
C ALA A 11 15.48 -10.90 -5.36
N TRP A 12 15.04 -9.81 -4.72
CA TRP A 12 15.92 -8.84 -4.06
C TRP A 12 16.27 -9.22 -2.62
N GLY A 13 15.62 -10.24 -2.05
CA GLY A 13 15.85 -10.68 -0.67
C GLY A 13 17.17 -11.41 -0.46
N LYS A 14 17.59 -11.54 0.80
CA LYS A 14 18.76 -12.37 1.18
C LYS A 14 18.45 -13.86 1.02
N LEU A 15 19.48 -14.64 0.66
CA LEU A 15 19.40 -16.08 0.47
C LEU A 15 19.47 -16.83 1.80
N GLY A 16 18.64 -17.88 1.94
CA GLY A 16 18.75 -18.85 3.02
C GLY A 16 18.81 -18.23 4.42
N MET A 17 19.65 -18.82 5.27
CA MET A 17 19.85 -18.37 6.66
C MET A 17 20.58 -17.02 6.78
N ASN A 18 21.14 -16.47 5.68
CA ASN A 18 21.63 -15.09 5.69
C ASN A 18 20.50 -14.06 5.79
N SER A 19 19.24 -14.50 5.64
CA SER A 19 18.07 -13.67 5.82
C SER A 19 17.57 -13.67 7.26
N ILE A 20 17.36 -12.47 7.82
CA ILE A 20 16.68 -12.34 9.13
C ILE A 20 15.25 -12.86 9.05
N VAL A 21 14.59 -12.75 7.90
CA VAL A 21 13.26 -13.32 7.67
C VAL A 21 13.31 -14.85 7.81
N ALA A 22 14.24 -15.53 7.14
CA ALA A 22 14.40 -16.98 7.26
C ALA A 22 14.69 -17.41 8.71
N SER A 23 15.58 -16.68 9.39
CA SER A 23 15.93 -16.93 10.80
C SER A 23 14.71 -16.79 11.73
N LEU A 24 13.89 -15.76 11.55
CA LEU A 24 12.68 -15.53 12.33
C LEU A 24 11.65 -16.64 12.12
N ILE A 25 11.41 -17.05 10.87
CA ILE A 25 10.45 -18.12 10.58
C ILE A 25 10.92 -19.47 11.14
N LYS A 26 12.22 -19.78 10.99
CA LYS A 26 12.81 -21.00 11.57
C LYS A 26 12.70 -21.03 13.09
N SER A 27 12.84 -19.87 13.74
CA SER A 27 12.69 -19.74 15.19
C SER A 27 11.23 -19.88 15.64
N ALA A 28 10.28 -19.37 14.84
CA ALA A 28 8.85 -19.44 15.12
C ALA A 28 8.23 -20.83 14.81
N ASN A 29 8.84 -21.57 13.88
CA ASN A 29 8.45 -22.90 13.45
C ASN A 29 9.70 -23.77 13.25
N ALA A 30 10.01 -24.61 14.24
CA ALA A 30 11.17 -25.49 14.24
C ALA A 30 11.16 -26.49 13.06
N ASP A 31 9.99 -26.88 12.56
CA ASP A 31 9.82 -27.80 11.44
C ASP A 31 10.01 -27.12 10.08
N PHE A 32 10.08 -25.78 10.04
CA PHE A 32 10.35 -25.06 8.80
C PHE A 32 11.76 -25.38 8.31
N VAL A 33 11.88 -25.90 7.09
CA VAL A 33 13.18 -26.16 6.46
C VAL A 33 13.54 -24.97 5.59
N VAL A 34 14.67 -24.33 5.90
CA VAL A 34 15.19 -23.21 5.12
C VAL A 34 15.92 -23.77 3.90
N ASP A 35 15.56 -23.28 2.72
CA ASP A 35 16.27 -23.56 1.48
C ASP A 35 17.35 -22.50 1.28
N GLU A 36 18.61 -22.92 1.37
CA GLU A 36 19.77 -22.02 1.27
C GLU A 36 19.90 -21.33 -0.10
N GLN A 37 19.25 -21.86 -1.15
CA GLN A 37 19.24 -21.28 -2.50
C GLN A 37 18.03 -20.37 -2.74
N LYS A 38 17.07 -20.31 -1.81
CA LYS A 38 15.87 -19.48 -1.92
C LYS A 38 16.07 -18.12 -1.26
N THR A 39 15.48 -17.08 -1.84
CA THR A 39 15.43 -15.75 -1.23
C THR A 39 14.30 -15.66 -0.21
N TYR A 40 14.54 -14.93 0.87
CA TYR A 40 13.56 -14.66 1.93
C TYR A 40 13.53 -13.15 2.14
N ALA A 41 12.57 -12.46 1.54
CA ALA A 41 12.59 -11.01 1.36
C ALA A 41 11.74 -10.27 2.39
N GLU A 42 10.48 -10.68 2.58
CA GLU A 42 9.56 -10.05 3.53
C GLU A 42 8.89 -11.10 4.42
N LEU A 43 8.70 -10.77 5.71
CA LEU A 43 7.78 -11.47 6.62
C LEU A 43 6.59 -10.56 6.89
N TRP A 44 5.38 -10.99 6.57
CA TRP A 44 4.15 -10.21 6.70
C TRP A 44 3.34 -10.66 7.90
N MET A 45 2.99 -9.70 8.76
CA MET A 45 2.22 -9.88 9.98
C MET A 45 0.98 -8.98 9.94
N GLY A 46 -0.19 -9.60 9.81
CA GLY A 46 -1.45 -8.88 9.74
C GLY A 46 -2.54 -9.62 8.96
N THR A 47 -3.54 -8.86 8.52
CA THR A 47 -4.76 -9.37 7.89
C THR A 47 -4.82 -9.15 6.38
N HIS A 48 -3.68 -8.85 5.74
CA HIS A 48 -3.65 -8.57 4.31
C HIS A 48 -3.99 -9.82 3.48
N GLU A 49 -4.89 -9.69 2.50
CA GLU A 49 -5.39 -10.81 1.67
C GLU A 49 -4.29 -11.61 0.94
N ASN A 50 -3.27 -10.93 0.41
CA ASN A 50 -2.13 -11.56 -0.28
C ASN A 50 -1.07 -12.16 0.66
N GLY A 51 -1.21 -12.01 1.97
CA GLY A 51 -0.30 -12.56 2.96
C GLY A 51 -0.92 -12.63 4.35
N PRO A 52 -2.01 -13.39 4.52
CA PRO A 52 -2.74 -13.43 5.77
C PRO A 52 -1.90 -14.14 6.83
N SER A 53 -2.01 -13.68 8.07
CA SER A 53 -1.53 -14.41 9.24
C SER A 53 -2.62 -15.34 9.78
N TYR A 54 -2.20 -16.44 10.41
CA TYR A 54 -3.08 -17.42 11.02
C TYR A 54 -2.72 -17.59 12.49
N LEU A 55 -3.70 -17.92 13.31
CA LEU A 55 -3.49 -18.35 14.69
C LEU A 55 -2.76 -19.68 14.70
N LYS A 56 -1.60 -19.77 15.35
CA LYS A 56 -0.74 -20.96 15.28
C LYS A 56 -1.42 -22.24 15.78
N ASP A 57 -2.21 -22.13 16.83
CA ASP A 57 -2.82 -23.29 17.51
C ASP A 57 -4.10 -23.80 16.83
N THR A 58 -4.86 -22.91 16.18
CA THR A 58 -6.18 -23.22 15.62
C THR A 58 -6.23 -23.16 14.10
N ASP A 59 -5.20 -22.62 13.47
CA ASP A 59 -5.12 -22.32 12.03
C ASP A 59 -6.26 -21.43 11.50
N ILE A 60 -6.91 -20.67 12.39
CA ILE A 60 -7.94 -19.70 12.01
C ILE A 60 -7.24 -18.44 11.43
N PRO A 61 -7.71 -17.89 10.30
CA PRO A 61 -7.19 -16.63 9.77
C PRO A 61 -7.35 -15.48 10.77
N LEU A 62 -6.31 -14.68 10.95
CA LEU A 62 -6.31 -13.55 11.89
C LEU A 62 -7.44 -12.55 11.61
N HIS A 63 -7.81 -12.35 10.34
CA HIS A 63 -8.92 -11.46 9.99
C HIS A 63 -10.27 -11.95 10.52
N LYS A 64 -10.53 -13.26 10.48
CA LYS A 64 -11.77 -13.84 11.03
C LYS A 64 -11.81 -13.73 12.53
N TYR A 65 -10.69 -14.04 13.18
CA TYR A 65 -10.56 -13.90 14.63
C TYR A 65 -10.86 -12.46 15.08
N ILE A 66 -10.30 -11.46 14.42
CA ILE A 66 -10.55 -10.05 14.75
C ILE A 66 -12.00 -9.64 14.52
N GLN A 67 -12.65 -10.17 13.47
CA GLN A 67 -14.08 -9.90 13.21
C GLN A 67 -14.99 -10.45 14.30
N GLU A 68 -14.65 -11.61 14.87
CA GLU A 68 -15.39 -12.26 15.94
C GLU A 68 -15.02 -11.73 17.34
N ASN A 69 -13.85 -11.07 17.48
CA ASN A 69 -13.27 -10.62 18.74
C ASN A 69 -12.75 -9.16 18.60
N THR A 70 -13.65 -8.24 18.24
CA THR A 70 -13.29 -6.84 17.91
C THR A 70 -12.60 -6.07 19.04
N GLU A 71 -12.79 -6.49 20.28
CA GLU A 71 -12.12 -5.97 21.47
C GLU A 71 -10.59 -6.11 21.42
N ALA A 72 -10.07 -7.07 20.63
CA ALA A 72 -8.64 -7.23 20.40
C ALA A 72 -7.97 -6.02 19.71
N LEU A 73 -8.75 -5.18 19.02
CA LEU A 73 -8.27 -3.93 18.40
C LEU A 73 -8.27 -2.74 19.38
N GLY A 74 -9.10 -2.82 20.43
CA GLY A 74 -9.46 -1.68 21.27
C GLY A 74 -10.51 -0.76 20.63
N ASN A 75 -11.31 -0.11 21.48
CA ASN A 75 -12.51 0.64 21.08
C ASN A 75 -12.24 1.72 20.02
N ASN A 76 -11.18 2.52 20.19
CA ASN A 76 -10.88 3.63 19.27
C ASN A 76 -10.56 3.12 17.85
N VAL A 77 -9.80 2.03 17.77
CA VAL A 77 -9.42 1.42 16.49
C VAL A 77 -10.65 0.79 15.84
N ALA A 78 -11.43 0.03 16.60
CA ALA A 78 -12.65 -0.61 16.12
C ALA A 78 -13.68 0.41 15.60
N GLN A 79 -13.82 1.57 16.25
CA GLN A 79 -14.72 2.63 15.79
C GLN A 79 -14.23 3.33 14.51
N THR A 80 -12.92 3.51 14.38
CA THR A 80 -12.32 4.26 13.26
C THR A 80 -12.16 3.39 12.01
N PHE A 81 -11.75 2.14 12.20
CA PHE A 81 -11.36 1.23 11.13
C PHE A 81 -12.27 -0.01 11.03
N CYS A 82 -13.39 -0.01 11.76
CA CYS A 82 -14.28 -1.17 11.91
C CYS A 82 -13.48 -2.38 12.45
N SER A 83 -13.91 -3.60 12.13
CA SER A 83 -13.24 -4.84 12.52
C SER A 83 -11.99 -5.16 11.67
N ASN A 84 -11.21 -4.14 11.28
CA ASN A 84 -10.00 -4.32 10.45
C ASN A 84 -8.76 -3.83 11.18
N LEU A 85 -7.66 -4.57 11.02
CA LEU A 85 -6.34 -4.12 11.43
C LEU A 85 -5.86 -3.02 10.47
N PRO A 86 -5.59 -1.78 10.95
CA PRO A 86 -5.35 -0.64 10.06
C PRO A 86 -3.90 -0.55 9.55
N PHE A 87 -3.09 -1.57 9.79
CA PHE A 87 -1.71 -1.62 9.35
C PHE A 87 -1.30 -3.04 8.96
N LEU A 88 -0.25 -3.14 8.16
CA LEU A 88 0.46 -4.37 7.87
C LEU A 88 1.89 -4.21 8.38
N PHE A 89 2.28 -5.03 9.34
CA PHE A 89 3.64 -5.02 9.85
C PHE A 89 4.52 -5.96 9.02
N LYS A 90 5.76 -5.53 8.74
CA LYS A 90 6.70 -6.30 7.92
C LYS A 90 8.11 -6.27 8.49
N VAL A 91 8.82 -7.38 8.35
CA VAL A 91 10.29 -7.43 8.43
C VAL A 91 10.84 -7.63 7.02
N LEU A 92 11.80 -6.80 6.62
CA LEU A 92 12.44 -6.87 5.31
C LEU A 92 13.89 -7.33 5.47
N SER A 93 14.35 -8.19 4.57
CA SER A 93 15.72 -8.71 4.54
C SER A 93 16.32 -8.51 3.16
N ILE A 94 16.97 -7.36 2.99
CA ILE A 94 17.34 -6.81 1.68
C ILE A 94 18.75 -7.24 1.28
N ASN A 95 18.91 -7.74 0.05
CA ASN A 95 20.20 -8.10 -0.57
C ASN A 95 20.52 -7.25 -1.80
N LYS A 96 19.49 -6.90 -2.59
CA LYS A 96 19.60 -6.03 -3.77
C LYS A 96 18.81 -4.76 -3.54
N ALA A 97 19.25 -3.67 -4.19
CA ALA A 97 18.49 -2.42 -4.20
C ALA A 97 17.05 -2.67 -4.69
N LEU A 98 16.08 -2.07 -3.99
CA LEU A 98 14.68 -2.10 -4.38
C LEU A 98 14.45 -1.12 -5.55
N SER A 99 13.35 -1.32 -6.28
CA SER A 99 12.90 -0.33 -7.26
C SER A 99 12.65 1.02 -6.59
N ILE A 100 13.07 2.10 -7.24
CA ILE A 100 12.62 3.45 -6.89
C ILE A 100 11.10 3.46 -7.04
N GLN A 101 10.41 3.80 -5.97
CA GLN A 101 8.95 3.70 -5.90
C GLN A 101 8.36 4.89 -5.17
N VAL A 102 7.12 5.20 -5.50
CA VAL A 102 6.31 6.23 -4.86
C VAL A 102 4.88 5.73 -4.76
N HIS A 103 4.26 5.92 -3.60
CA HIS A 103 2.86 5.60 -3.40
C HIS A 103 2.02 6.83 -3.76
N PRO A 104 1.21 6.78 -4.82
CA PRO A 104 0.42 7.94 -5.20
C PRO A 104 -0.72 8.17 -4.22
N ASN A 105 -0.98 9.45 -3.93
CA ASN A 105 -2.20 9.84 -3.25
C ASN A 105 -3.39 9.74 -4.20
N LYS A 106 -4.48 9.15 -3.72
CA LYS A 106 -5.76 9.13 -4.43
C LYS A 106 -6.45 10.49 -4.27
N LEU A 107 -6.89 11.09 -5.37
CA LEU A 107 -7.74 12.28 -5.39
C LEU A 107 -9.04 11.94 -6.10
N VAL A 108 -10.17 12.23 -5.45
CA VAL A 108 -11.51 12.05 -6.01
C VAL A 108 -12.24 13.38 -5.94
N LEU A 109 -12.73 13.86 -7.09
CA LEU A 109 -13.66 14.99 -7.14
C LEU A 109 -15.06 14.44 -7.41
N PRO A 110 -16.07 14.81 -6.60
CA PRO A 110 -17.44 14.35 -6.82
C PRO A 110 -18.06 14.98 -8.08
N PRO A 111 -19.14 14.38 -8.62
CA PRO A 111 -20.01 14.99 -9.62
C PRO A 111 -20.40 16.43 -9.26
N GLY A 112 -20.47 17.31 -10.26
CA GLY A 112 -20.85 18.72 -10.07
C GLY A 112 -19.73 19.64 -9.58
N GLN A 113 -18.58 19.12 -9.15
CA GLN A 113 -17.41 19.95 -8.86
C GLN A 113 -16.75 20.43 -10.15
N SER A 114 -16.80 21.74 -10.41
CA SER A 114 -16.33 22.34 -11.68
C SER A 114 -14.81 22.55 -11.74
N SER A 115 -14.16 22.74 -10.59
CA SER A 115 -12.70 22.86 -10.54
C SER A 115 -12.07 22.40 -9.22
N TYR A 116 -10.77 22.17 -9.27
CA TYR A 116 -9.94 21.83 -8.12
C TYR A 116 -8.53 22.37 -8.31
N ASN A 117 -7.99 23.05 -7.29
CA ASN A 117 -6.60 23.47 -7.26
C ASN A 117 -5.76 22.41 -6.56
N LEU A 118 -4.80 21.84 -7.28
CA LEU A 118 -3.81 20.96 -6.67
C LEU A 118 -2.99 21.74 -5.66
N LYS A 119 -2.78 21.15 -4.48
CA LYS A 119 -1.87 21.70 -3.48
C LYS A 119 -0.45 21.71 -4.05
N PRO A 120 0.22 22.88 -4.14
CA PRO A 120 1.63 22.94 -4.56
C PRO A 120 2.50 22.07 -3.66
N ARG A 121 3.56 21.50 -4.23
CA ARG A 121 4.50 20.62 -3.54
C ARG A 121 5.92 21.13 -3.74
N ASN A 122 6.77 21.02 -2.72
CA ASN A 122 8.19 21.36 -2.78
C ASN A 122 9.01 20.41 -3.69
N SER A 123 8.43 19.28 -4.12
CA SER A 123 9.01 18.35 -5.08
C SER A 123 8.20 18.29 -6.37
N ALA A 124 8.84 17.88 -7.47
CA ALA A 124 8.10 17.51 -8.68
C ALA A 124 7.13 16.33 -8.41
N SER A 125 6.06 16.26 -9.19
CA SER A 125 5.03 15.23 -9.06
C SER A 125 4.49 14.75 -10.41
N ILE A 126 3.86 13.59 -10.41
CA ILE A 126 3.19 13.00 -11.56
C ILE A 126 1.71 12.85 -11.24
N LEU A 127 0.84 13.41 -12.07
CA LEU A 127 -0.61 13.25 -11.96
C LEU A 127 -1.12 12.31 -13.05
N LEU A 128 -1.79 11.24 -12.65
CA LEU A 128 -2.47 10.29 -13.52
C LEU A 128 -3.98 10.48 -13.43
N ILE A 129 -4.65 10.63 -14.57
CA ILE A 129 -6.12 10.65 -14.63
C ILE A 129 -6.62 9.24 -14.96
N VAL A 130 -7.38 8.64 -14.05
CA VAL A 130 -7.90 7.27 -14.19
C VAL A 130 -9.38 7.27 -14.60
N ASN A 131 -10.14 8.27 -14.18
CA ASN A 131 -11.50 8.50 -14.62
C ASN A 131 -11.81 10.00 -14.75
N GLY A 132 -12.69 10.36 -15.68
CA GLY A 132 -13.07 11.75 -15.92
C GLY A 132 -12.33 12.41 -17.08
N LYS A 133 -12.70 13.67 -17.32
CA LYS A 133 -12.13 14.56 -18.32
C LYS A 133 -12.01 15.94 -17.71
N ALA A 134 -10.87 16.59 -17.89
CA ALA A 134 -10.59 17.90 -17.36
C ALA A 134 -9.76 18.74 -18.34
N LYS A 135 -9.81 20.05 -18.18
CA LYS A 135 -8.89 20.99 -18.80
C LYS A 135 -7.87 21.43 -17.74
N ILE A 136 -6.60 21.25 -18.06
CA ILE A 136 -5.47 21.68 -17.23
C ILE A 136 -4.63 22.61 -18.10
N SER A 137 -4.50 23.86 -17.68
CA SER A 137 -3.95 24.95 -18.51
C SER A 137 -4.67 25.01 -19.87
N SER A 138 -3.97 24.81 -20.99
CA SER A 138 -4.52 24.78 -22.34
C SER A 138 -4.87 23.37 -22.85
N LYS A 139 -4.55 22.31 -22.09
CA LYS A 139 -4.68 20.92 -22.53
C LYS A 139 -5.94 20.28 -21.96
N ILE A 140 -6.61 19.48 -22.78
CA ILE A 140 -7.67 18.57 -22.33
C ILE A 140 -7.02 17.24 -21.98
N CYS A 141 -7.27 16.78 -20.77
CA CYS A 141 -6.78 15.53 -20.23
C CYS A 141 -7.98 14.63 -19.89
N SER A 142 -7.90 13.36 -20.25
CA SER A 142 -8.92 12.34 -19.98
C SER A 142 -8.28 11.10 -19.34
N ARG A 143 -9.08 10.07 -19.05
CA ARG A 143 -8.60 8.74 -18.66
C ARG A 143 -7.36 8.31 -19.46
N GLY A 144 -6.29 7.93 -18.75
CA GLY A 144 -4.99 7.54 -19.30
C GLY A 144 -3.98 8.68 -19.43
N SER A 145 -4.38 9.94 -19.20
CA SER A 145 -3.46 11.08 -19.26
C SER A 145 -2.48 11.08 -18.09
N VAL A 146 -1.22 11.39 -18.38
CA VAL A 146 -0.14 11.57 -17.41
C VAL A 146 0.40 12.99 -17.55
N LEU A 147 0.51 13.70 -16.43
CA LEU A 147 1.09 15.05 -16.37
C LEU A 147 2.27 15.06 -15.41
N PHE A 148 3.37 15.66 -15.83
CA PHE A 148 4.50 16.00 -14.97
C PHE A 148 4.31 17.43 -14.48
N ILE A 149 4.30 17.61 -13.17
CA ILE A 149 4.07 18.89 -12.49
C ILE A 149 5.38 19.27 -11.79
N PRO A 150 6.04 20.37 -12.18
CA PRO A 150 7.23 20.89 -11.50
C PRO A 150 6.98 21.20 -10.01
N ALA A 151 8.06 21.29 -9.25
CA ALA A 151 8.00 21.73 -7.87
C ALA A 151 7.47 23.16 -7.78
N ASN A 152 6.59 23.40 -6.81
CA ASN A 152 5.95 24.67 -6.46
C ASN A 152 4.97 25.24 -7.50
N ASP A 153 4.71 24.52 -8.60
CA ASP A 153 3.72 24.94 -9.58
C ASP A 153 2.29 24.82 -9.02
N GLU A 154 1.49 25.85 -9.29
CA GLU A 154 0.05 25.85 -9.04
C GLU A 154 -0.68 25.30 -10.26
N VAL A 155 -1.51 24.27 -10.05
CA VAL A 155 -2.24 23.62 -11.14
C VAL A 155 -3.73 23.61 -10.85
N GLU A 156 -4.48 24.39 -11.62
CA GLU A 156 -5.94 24.36 -11.65
C GLU A 156 -6.44 23.26 -12.60
N ILE A 157 -7.33 22.42 -12.09
CA ILE A 157 -8.01 21.36 -12.84
C ILE A 157 -9.46 21.79 -13.04
N LYS A 158 -9.87 22.05 -14.28
CA LYS A 158 -11.27 22.35 -14.63
C LYS A 158 -11.96 21.09 -15.13
N VAL A 159 -12.93 20.59 -14.39
CA VAL A 159 -13.64 19.36 -14.74
C VAL A 159 -14.57 19.62 -15.92
N LEU A 160 -14.57 18.70 -16.90
CA LEU A 160 -15.36 18.78 -18.13
C LEU A 160 -16.48 17.74 -18.22
N CYS A 161 -16.59 16.77 -17.29
CA CYS A 161 -17.80 15.97 -17.11
C CYS A 161 -18.26 16.05 -15.65
N ASP A 162 -19.53 16.37 -15.47
CA ASP A 162 -20.27 16.36 -14.21
C ASP A 162 -21.04 15.05 -13.98
N CYS A 163 -21.11 14.19 -15.00
CA CYS A 163 -21.87 12.95 -15.03
C CYS A 163 -21.40 11.86 -14.05
N HIS A 164 -20.13 11.89 -13.64
CA HIS A 164 -19.50 10.88 -12.78
C HIS A 164 -18.26 11.47 -12.07
N PRO A 165 -17.79 10.87 -10.96
CA PRO A 165 -16.62 11.37 -10.23
C PRO A 165 -15.35 11.41 -11.10
N MET A 166 -14.53 12.43 -10.90
CA MET A 166 -13.17 12.49 -11.44
C MET A 166 -12.21 11.77 -10.49
N LEU A 167 -11.45 10.80 -11.01
CA LEU A 167 -10.48 10.02 -10.22
C LEU A 167 -9.07 10.25 -10.76
N MET A 168 -8.20 10.69 -9.86
CA MET A 168 -6.80 10.97 -10.15
C MET A 168 -5.89 10.35 -9.10
N PHE A 169 -4.63 10.15 -9.47
CA PHE A 169 -3.57 9.72 -8.59
C PHE A 169 -2.37 10.64 -8.74
N GLN A 170 -1.89 11.21 -7.64
CA GLN A 170 -0.71 12.08 -7.64
C GLN A 170 0.44 11.38 -6.92
N ALA A 171 1.49 11.04 -7.66
CA ALA A 171 2.74 10.50 -7.15
C ALA A 171 3.76 11.62 -6.94
N PHE A 172 4.35 11.70 -5.74
CA PHE A 172 5.40 12.66 -5.42
C PHE A 172 6.27 12.13 -4.28
N SER A 173 7.52 12.59 -4.24
CA SER A 173 8.43 12.24 -3.14
C SER A 173 8.14 13.13 -1.94
N ASN A 174 7.93 12.54 -0.76
CA ASN A 174 7.94 13.29 0.49
C ASN A 174 9.40 13.51 0.89
N VAL A 175 10.02 14.56 0.35
CA VAL A 175 11.37 15.01 0.75
C VAL A 175 11.25 16.29 1.56
#